data_AF-A0AA38WP78-F1
#
_entry.id   AF-A0AA38WP78-F1
#
_cell.length_a   1.000
_cell.length_b   1.000
_cell.length_c   1.000
_cell.angle_alpha   90.00
_cell.angle_beta   90.00
_cell.angle_gamma   90.00
#
_symmetry.space_group_name_H-M   'P 1'
#
loop_
_entity.id
_entity.type
_entity.pdbx_description
1 polymer ?
#
loop_
_entity_poly.entity_id
_entity_poly.type
_entity_poly.pdbx_seq_one_letter_code
_entity_poly.pdbx_strand_id
1 'polypeptide(L)'
;MEETLHTRIIGQDEAVKAISRAIRRARVGLKNPNRPIASFIFSGPTGVGKSELAKALAAYYFGSEEAMIRLDMSEFMERHTVSKLIGSPPGYVGYTEGGQLTEAVRRRPYTVVLFDEIEKAHPDVFNMMLQIL
;
A
#
# COMPACT_ATOMS: atom_id res chain seq x y z
N MET A 1 1.96 16.17 12.36
CA MET A 1 1.41 15.17 11.41
C MET A 1 0.17 14.56 12.01
N GLU A 2 0.23 14.11 13.26
CA GLU A 2 -0.90 13.60 14.04
C GLU A 2 -2.10 14.55 13.98
N GLU A 3 -1.92 15.82 14.36
CA GLU A 3 -2.98 16.84 14.29
C GLU A 3 -3.59 16.95 12.89
N THR A 4 -2.74 16.95 11.85
CA THR A 4 -3.18 17.01 10.45
C THR A 4 -4.01 15.78 10.06
N LEU A 5 -3.60 14.58 10.48
CA LEU A 5 -4.36 13.36 10.24
C LEU A 5 -5.67 13.36 11.05
N HIS A 6 -5.66 13.86 12.29
CA HIS A 6 -6.84 13.95 13.14
C HIS A 6 -7.89 14.95 12.66
N THR A 7 -7.56 15.83 11.70
CA THR A 7 -8.60 16.63 11.03
C THR A 7 -9.59 15.77 10.24
N ARG A 8 -9.20 14.54 9.88
CA ARG A 8 -10.01 13.57 9.14
C ARG A 8 -10.27 12.27 9.91
N ILE A 9 -9.29 11.83 10.69
CA ILE A 9 -9.29 10.55 11.38
C ILE A 9 -9.70 10.76 12.84
N ILE A 10 -10.91 10.36 13.17
CA ILE A 10 -11.46 10.43 14.53
C ILE A 10 -10.99 9.20 15.32
N GLY A 11 -10.39 9.43 16.50
CA GLY A 11 -9.81 8.39 17.33
C GLY A 11 -8.55 7.77 16.69
N GLN A 12 -8.35 6.46 16.88
CA GLN A 12 -7.18 5.73 16.35
C GLN A 12 -5.82 6.33 16.76
N ASP A 13 -5.74 6.94 17.95
CA ASP A 13 -4.57 7.72 18.40
C ASP A 13 -3.27 6.92 18.33
N GLU A 14 -3.32 5.64 18.69
CA GLU A 14 -2.15 4.76 18.65
C GLU A 14 -1.67 4.53 17.21
N ALA A 15 -2.58 4.22 16.29
CA ALA A 15 -2.26 4.02 14.88
C ALA A 15 -1.70 5.30 14.24
N VAL A 16 -2.35 6.45 14.50
CA VAL A 16 -1.92 7.76 13.99
C VAL A 16 -0.52 8.12 14.51
N LYS A 17 -0.25 7.91 15.80
CA LYS A 17 1.08 8.12 16.40
C LYS A 17 2.13 7.16 15.83
N ALA A 18 1.80 5.88 15.69
CA ALA A 18 2.73 4.87 15.17
C ALA A 18 3.17 5.20 13.73
N ILE A 19 2.21 5.56 12.87
CA ILE A 19 2.46 5.95 11.49
C ILE A 19 3.30 7.24 11.44
N SER A 20 2.90 8.26 12.19
CA SER A 20 3.61 9.54 12.24
C SER A 20 5.06 9.38 12.70
N ARG A 21 5.31 8.49 13.67
CA ARG A 21 6.67 8.16 14.12
C ARG A 21 7.47 7.44 13.02
N ALA A 22 6.89 6.45 12.34
CA ALA A 22 7.56 5.73 11.27
C ALA A 22 7.94 6.65 10.10
N ILE A 23 7.03 7.52 9.66
CA ILE A 23 7.29 8.49 8.60
C ILE A 23 8.38 9.50 8.99
N ARG A 24 8.37 9.98 10.24
CA ARG A 24 9.42 10.88 10.74
C ARG A 24 10.81 10.24 10.69
N ARG A 25 10.94 8.98 11.12
CA ARG A 25 12.23 8.24 11.01
C ARG A 25 12.72 8.13 9.57
N ALA A 26 11.82 7.83 8.65
CA ALA A 26 12.14 7.72 7.24
C ALA A 26 12.62 9.05 6.63
N ARG A 27 12.02 10.19 7.03
CA ARG A 27 12.42 11.52 6.55
C ARG A 27 13.81 11.96 7.00
N VAL A 28 14.27 11.53 8.18
CA VAL A 28 15.60 11.87 8.69
C VAL A 28 16.69 10.89 8.20
N GLY A 29 16.39 10.06 7.20
CA GLY A 29 17.34 9.10 6.63
C GLY A 29 17.61 7.88 7.50
N LEU A 30 16.90 7.72 8.63
CA LEU A 30 17.00 6.56 9.52
C LEU A 30 16.09 5.42 9.01
N LYS A 31 16.24 5.06 7.73
CA LYS A 31 15.59 3.91 7.10
C LYS A 31 16.58 3.12 6.26
N ASN A 32 16.28 1.85 6.03
CA ASN A 32 17.00 1.05 5.04
C ASN A 32 16.63 1.57 3.64
N PRO A 33 17.60 1.95 2.77
CA PRO A 33 17.31 2.45 1.42
C PRO A 33 16.67 1.38 0.52
N ASN A 34 16.88 0.08 0.82
CA ASN A 34 16.32 -1.04 0.07
C ASN A 34 14.90 -1.43 0.53
N ARG A 35 14.26 -0.63 1.38
CA ARG A 35 12.90 -0.88 1.89
C ARG A 35 11.97 0.30 1.63
N PRO A 36 10.64 0.08 1.62
CA PRO A 36 9.65 1.14 1.56
C PRO A 36 9.86 2.21 2.64
N ILE A 37 9.34 3.42 2.40
CA ILE A 37 9.41 4.53 3.37
C ILE A 37 8.81 4.08 4.72
N ALA A 38 7.66 3.41 4.67
CA ALA A 38 7.05 2.74 5.80
C ALA A 38 6.13 1.64 5.29
N SER A 39 6.01 0.58 6.09
CA SER A 39 5.15 -0.57 5.83
C SER A 39 4.24 -0.77 7.05
N PHE A 40 2.94 -0.92 6.82
CA PHE A 40 1.94 -1.05 7.89
C PHE A 40 0.98 -2.19 7.57
N ILE A 41 0.45 -2.84 8.62
CA ILE A 41 -0.66 -3.78 8.53
C ILE A 41 -1.77 -3.20 9.40
N PHE A 42 -2.94 -2.96 8.81
CA PHE A 42 -4.12 -2.48 9.53
C PHE A 42 -5.10 -3.62 9.76
N SER A 43 -5.30 -3.97 11.03
CA SER A 43 -6.28 -4.96 11.45
C SER A 43 -7.43 -4.30 12.21
N GLY A 44 -8.64 -4.82 12.05
CA GLY A 44 -9.85 -4.29 12.70
C GLY A 44 -11.12 -4.56 11.89
N PRO A 45 -12.30 -4.18 12.40
CA PRO A 45 -13.57 -4.32 11.67
C PRO A 45 -13.63 -3.45 10.40
N THR A 46 -14.57 -3.75 9.50
CA THR A 46 -14.88 -2.90 8.35
C THR A 46 -15.47 -1.56 8.81
N GLY A 47 -15.19 -0.48 8.08
CA GLY A 47 -15.76 0.85 8.35
C GLY A 47 -15.06 1.66 9.43
N VAL A 48 -14.03 1.13 10.10
CA VAL A 48 -13.31 1.85 11.18
C VAL A 48 -12.26 2.86 10.70
N GLY A 49 -12.14 3.06 9.37
CA GLY A 49 -11.27 4.09 8.79
C GLY A 49 -9.89 3.64 8.31
N LYS A 50 -9.64 2.34 8.11
CA LYS A 50 -8.34 1.83 7.61
C LYS A 50 -7.96 2.43 6.24
N SER A 51 -8.88 2.36 5.27
CA SER A 51 -8.65 2.90 3.93
C SER A 51 -8.66 4.44 3.92
N GLU A 52 -9.43 5.06 4.83
CA GLU A 52 -9.46 6.51 5.01
C GLU A 52 -8.12 7.05 5.54
N LEU A 53 -7.48 6.32 6.45
CA LEU A 53 -6.14 6.64 6.94
C LEU A 53 -5.10 6.59 5.82
N ALA A 54 -5.19 5.61 4.92
CA ALA A 54 -4.32 5.53 3.75
C ALA A 54 -4.50 6.73 2.79
N LYS A 55 -5.75 7.16 2.53
CA LYS A 55 -6.06 8.37 1.75
C LYS A 55 -5.51 9.63 2.40
N ALA A 56 -5.73 9.79 3.71
CA ALA A 56 -5.23 10.94 4.47
C ALA A 56 -3.68 10.99 4.44
N LEU A 57 -3.01 9.84 4.47
CA LEU A 57 -1.56 9.76 4.32
C LEU A 57 -1.09 10.15 2.92
N ALA A 58 -1.79 9.70 1.87
CA ALA A 58 -1.49 10.08 0.50
C ALA A 58 -1.62 11.60 0.30
N ALA A 59 -2.71 12.19 0.79
CA ALA A 59 -2.93 13.63 0.76
C ALA A 59 -1.85 14.39 1.56
N TYR A 60 -1.52 13.94 2.78
CA TYR A 60 -0.52 14.59 3.62
C TYR A 60 0.89 14.52 3.04
N TYR A 61 1.28 13.36 2.51
CA TYR A 61 2.66 13.09 2.13
C TYR A 61 2.96 13.42 0.66
N PHE A 62 1.99 13.26 -0.23
CA PHE A 62 2.13 13.45 -1.68
C PHE A 62 1.17 14.49 -2.27
N GLY A 63 0.39 15.20 -1.43
CA GLY A 63 -0.42 16.35 -1.80
C GLY A 63 -1.79 16.04 -2.41
N SER A 64 -2.12 14.77 -2.65
CA SER A 64 -3.44 14.36 -3.18
C SER A 64 -3.79 12.94 -2.74
N GLU A 65 -5.08 12.68 -2.49
CA GLU A 65 -5.59 11.32 -2.26
C GLU A 65 -5.41 10.41 -3.46
N GLU A 66 -5.38 10.98 -4.67
CA GLU A 66 -5.12 10.25 -5.91
C GLU A 66 -3.70 9.67 -5.96
N ALA A 67 -2.82 10.12 -5.07
CA ALA A 67 -1.52 9.49 -4.84
C ALA A 67 -1.62 8.15 -4.11
N MET A 68 -2.82 7.64 -3.87
CA MET A 68 -3.04 6.29 -3.39
C MET A 68 -3.36 5.37 -4.56
N ILE A 69 -2.54 4.35 -4.77
CA ILE A 69 -2.87 3.19 -5.59
C ILE A 69 -3.59 2.20 -4.67
N ARG A 70 -4.86 1.92 -4.95
CA ARG A 70 -5.65 0.92 -4.23
C ARG A 70 -5.75 -0.34 -5.08
N LEU A 71 -5.43 -1.47 -4.47
CA LEU A 71 -5.56 -2.79 -5.08
C LEU A 71 -6.49 -3.61 -4.19
N ASP A 72 -7.61 -4.06 -4.77
CA ASP A 72 -8.55 -4.95 -4.10
C ASP A 72 -8.02 -6.38 -4.16
N MET A 73 -7.66 -6.94 -3.01
CA MET A 73 -7.06 -8.27 -2.95
C MET A 73 -8.06 -9.40 -3.19
N SER A 74 -9.35 -9.12 -3.20
CA SER A 74 -10.39 -10.05 -3.64
C SER A 74 -10.28 -10.37 -5.14
N GLU A 75 -9.64 -9.52 -5.96
CA GLU A 75 -9.36 -9.83 -7.38
C GLU A 75 -8.20 -10.84 -7.55
N PHE A 76 -7.43 -11.08 -6.48
CA PHE A 76 -6.21 -11.90 -6.47
C PHE A 76 -6.37 -13.21 -5.68
N MET A 77 -7.61 -13.69 -5.55
CA MET A 77 -7.94 -14.95 -4.84
C MET A 77 -7.40 -16.21 -5.54
N GLU A 78 -7.21 -16.14 -6.86
CA GLU A 78 -6.82 -17.28 -7.68
C GLU A 78 -5.34 -17.22 -8.06
N ARG A 79 -4.68 -18.38 -8.08
CA ARG A 79 -3.24 -18.46 -8.34
C ARG A 79 -2.80 -17.76 -9.64
N HIS A 80 -3.60 -17.88 -10.70
CA HIS A 80 -3.25 -17.29 -11.99
C HIS A 80 -3.45 -15.77 -12.03
N THR A 81 -4.33 -15.20 -11.19
CA THR A 81 -4.54 -13.76 -11.12
C THR A 81 -3.42 -13.06 -10.36
N VAL A 82 -2.67 -13.76 -9.50
CA VAL A 82 -1.45 -13.24 -8.85
C VAL A 82 -0.44 -12.68 -9.86
N SER A 83 -0.28 -13.35 -11.00
CA SER A 83 0.65 -12.89 -12.05
C SER A 83 0.25 -11.51 -12.62
N LYS A 84 -1.03 -11.13 -12.59
CA LYS A 84 -1.50 -9.81 -13.04
C LYS A 84 -0.99 -8.68 -12.15
N LEU A 85 -0.58 -8.97 -10.90
CA LEU A 85 -0.10 -7.96 -9.97
C LEU A 85 1.25 -7.38 -10.41
N ILE A 86 2.19 -8.23 -10.84
CA ILE A 86 3.56 -7.85 -11.28
C ILE A 86 3.83 -8.01 -12.77
N GLY A 87 2.95 -8.70 -13.48
CA GLY A 87 3.09 -9.02 -14.89
C GLY A 87 3.31 -10.51 -15.11
N SER A 88 2.79 -11.02 -16.22
CA SER A 88 2.98 -12.40 -16.61
C SER A 88 4.44 -12.67 -17.00
N PRO A 89 4.94 -13.91 -16.92
CA PRO A 89 6.28 -14.26 -17.42
C PRO A 89 6.39 -14.15 -18.96
N PRO A 90 7.61 -14.05 -19.52
CA PRO A 90 7.81 -14.11 -20.97
C PRO A 90 7.14 -15.36 -21.57
N GLY A 91 6.41 -15.18 -22.67
CA GLY A 91 5.70 -16.26 -23.36
C GLY A 91 4.27 -16.52 -22.88
N TYR A 92 3.78 -15.79 -21.87
CA TYR A 92 2.37 -15.83 -21.43
C TYR A 92 1.58 -14.62 -21.93
N VAL A 93 0.25 -14.79 -22.09
CA VAL A 93 -0.67 -13.69 -22.39
C VAL A 93 -0.56 -12.63 -21.30
N GLY A 94 -0.41 -11.36 -21.67
CA GLY A 94 -0.23 -10.24 -20.73
C GLY A 94 1.23 -9.90 -20.41
N TYR A 95 2.23 -10.61 -20.97
CA TYR A 95 3.65 -10.29 -20.75
C TYR A 95 4.01 -8.83 -21.10
N THR A 96 3.48 -8.32 -22.21
CA THR A 96 3.74 -6.95 -22.66
C THR A 96 2.91 -5.89 -21.95
N GLU A 97 1.88 -6.29 -21.19
CA GLU A 97 0.96 -5.36 -20.51
C GLU A 97 1.52 -4.89 -19.15
N GLY A 98 2.50 -5.62 -18.61
CA GLY A 98 3.05 -5.37 -17.28
C GLY A 98 2.07 -5.76 -16.17
N GLY A 99 2.50 -5.61 -14.92
CA GLY A 99 1.64 -5.82 -13.75
C GLY A 99 0.85 -4.58 -13.36
N GLN A 100 -0.34 -4.77 -12.79
CA GLN A 100 -1.15 -3.69 -12.25
C GLN A 100 -0.38 -2.86 -11.20
N LEU A 101 0.33 -3.50 -10.27
CA LEU A 101 1.12 -2.80 -9.26
C LEU A 101 2.36 -2.14 -9.89
N THR A 102 3.11 -2.91 -10.68
CA THR A 102 4.38 -2.43 -11.26
C THR A 102 4.18 -1.26 -12.20
N GLU A 103 3.16 -1.30 -13.06
CA GLU A 103 2.86 -0.21 -13.98
C GLU A 103 2.27 1.00 -13.28
N ALA A 104 1.40 0.81 -12.28
CA ALA A 104 0.85 1.92 -11.51
C ALA A 104 1.95 2.66 -10.73
N VAL A 105 2.86 1.94 -10.08
CA VAL A 105 4.01 2.55 -9.38
C VAL A 105 5.00 3.17 -10.35
N ARG A 106 5.27 2.55 -11.50
CA ARG A 106 6.12 3.12 -12.55
C ARG A 106 5.59 4.47 -13.05
N ARG A 107 4.27 4.58 -13.26
CA ARG A 107 3.61 5.82 -13.69
C ARG A 107 3.58 6.88 -12.58
N ARG A 108 3.45 6.46 -11.32
CA ARG A 108 3.42 7.36 -10.15
C ARG A 108 4.31 6.82 -9.01
N PRO A 109 5.63 7.08 -9.04
CA PRO A 109 6.55 6.55 -8.03
C PRO A 109 6.33 7.12 -6.63
N TYR A 110 5.82 8.35 -6.54
CA TYR A 110 5.47 9.01 -5.28
C TYR A 110 4.02 8.69 -4.92
N THR A 111 3.83 7.56 -4.27
CA THR A 111 2.52 6.97 -4.03
C THR A 111 2.45 6.25 -2.69
N VAL A 112 1.24 6.17 -2.13
CA VAL A 112 0.86 5.18 -1.12
C VAL A 112 0.27 3.99 -1.87
N VAL A 113 0.64 2.76 -1.49
CA VAL A 113 0.01 1.54 -2.04
C VAL A 113 -0.82 0.92 -0.93
N LEU A 114 -2.12 0.75 -1.19
CA LEU A 114 -3.05 0.09 -0.29
C LEU A 114 -3.46 -1.25 -0.88
N PHE A 115 -3.10 -2.33 -0.18
CA PHE A 115 -3.63 -3.67 -0.41
C PHE A 115 -4.86 -3.86 0.48
N ASP A 116 -6.04 -3.66 -0.08
CA ASP A 116 -7.30 -3.74 0.65
C ASP A 116 -7.78 -5.20 0.74
N GLU A 117 -8.39 -5.59 1.85
CA GLU A 117 -8.85 -6.98 2.11
C GLU A 117 -7.77 -8.06 1.88
N ILE A 118 -6.53 -7.80 2.29
CA ILE A 118 -5.38 -8.68 2.03
C ILE A 118 -5.58 -10.14 2.47
N GLU A 119 -6.42 -10.38 3.47
CA GLU A 119 -6.79 -11.73 3.90
C GLU A 119 -7.53 -12.56 2.84
N LYS A 120 -8.06 -11.92 1.79
CA LYS A 120 -8.71 -12.59 0.65
C LYS A 120 -7.72 -13.03 -0.42
N ALA A 121 -6.51 -12.48 -0.46
CA ALA A 121 -5.53 -12.79 -1.48
C ALA A 121 -5.11 -14.27 -1.47
N HIS A 122 -4.74 -14.79 -2.64
CA HIS A 122 -4.06 -16.08 -2.74
C HIS A 122 -2.74 -16.06 -1.94
N PRO A 123 -2.35 -17.16 -1.27
CA PRO A 123 -1.11 -17.25 -0.48
C PRO A 123 0.16 -16.81 -1.23
N ASP A 124 0.23 -17.04 -2.54
CA ASP A 124 1.38 -16.63 -3.37
C ASP A 124 1.60 -15.10 -3.40
N VAL A 125 0.57 -14.28 -3.14
CA VAL A 125 0.72 -12.82 -3.01
C VAL A 125 1.62 -12.48 -1.82
N PHE A 126 1.52 -13.21 -0.71
CA PHE A 126 2.35 -12.95 0.48
C PHE A 126 3.82 -13.24 0.21
N ASN A 127 4.13 -14.26 -0.58
CA ASN A 127 5.52 -14.54 -1.00
C ASN A 127 6.14 -13.37 -1.76
N MET A 128 5.35 -12.70 -2.60
CA MET A 128 5.79 -11.49 -3.28
C MET A 128 5.95 -10.31 -2.32
N MET A 129 5.03 -10.15 -1.36
CA MET A 129 5.13 -9.09 -0.35
C MET A 129 6.40 -9.22 0.50
N LEU A 130 6.87 -10.43 0.80
CA LEU A 130 8.14 -10.65 1.50
C LEU A 130 9.35 -10.09 0.75
N GLN A 131 9.27 -9.99 -0.58
CA GLN A 131 10.33 -9.38 -1.39
C GLN A 131 10.23 -7.85 -1.43
N ILE A 132 9.04 -7.30 -1.23
CA ILE A 132 8.76 -5.86 -1.29
C ILE A 132 8.99 -5.17 0.07
N LEU A 133 8.67 -5.83 1.19
CA LEU A 133 8.55 -5.23 2.52
C LEU A 133 9.82 -5.30 3.40
#